data_AF-A0AA37M410-F1
#
_entry.id   AF-A0AA37M410-F1
#
_cell.length_a   1.000
_cell.length_b   1.000
_cell.length_c   1.000
_cell.angle_alpha   90.00
_cell.angle_beta   90.00
_cell.angle_gamma   90.00
#
_symmetry.space_group_name_H-M   'P 1'
#
loop_
_entity.id
_entity.type
_entity.pdbx_description
1 polymer ?
#
loop_
_entity_poly.entity_id
_entity_poly.type
_entity_poly.pdbx_seq_one_letter_code
_entity_poly.pdbx_strand_id
1 'polypeptide(L)'
;MSRHAVRRLAPALAALLSLLAPAAAAERPVKIGVLNDMSGPYADYQGQGSVIAAQLAIEDFAKQAGRPVELVSADHQNKTDIGASIARRWFDQDGVDLIVDVPNSAVALAVANLAREKNKVFIGSGAGTAELTGKQCSPNTVHWTYDTWSLGHALAKALVQQGGKSWYFLTADYTFGKDLEGSAAEEVKAMGGSVKGASRHPLGTADFSSFLLQAQGSGADVIGLANAGDDTSNALKQAAEFGIAPAQRLAGLILNITNMPALGLKATQGVYIVTPYYWDLNDGTRAFAARYAARHPRHAMPNDMQAGIYSAVEHYLKAVSTVKEAGDGRAVVAAMKAMPTDDPIFGPGRIREDGRKLHPMYLLTTKTPAESKGGWDYFKPVRTVPAEEAWRPLSEGGCPLVKG
;
A
#
# COMPACT_ATOMS: atom_id res chain seq x y z
N MET A 1 84.12 53.56 -24.57
CA MET A 1 83.76 52.45 -25.48
C MET A 1 82.85 51.49 -24.72
N SER A 2 81.82 50.99 -25.42
CA SER A 2 80.82 49.99 -25.03
C SER A 2 79.82 50.30 -23.90
N ARG A 3 78.60 50.58 -24.37
CA ARG A 3 77.31 50.42 -23.70
C ARG A 3 77.08 48.94 -23.38
N HIS A 4 76.54 48.59 -22.21
CA HIS A 4 75.55 47.50 -22.09
C HIS A 4 74.57 47.71 -20.92
N ALA A 5 73.32 47.92 -21.33
CA ALA A 5 72.01 47.77 -20.72
C ALA A 5 71.87 47.33 -19.24
N VAL A 6 71.20 48.21 -18.49
CA VAL A 6 70.42 47.92 -17.28
C VAL A 6 69.26 46.99 -17.64
N ARG A 7 69.09 45.89 -16.89
CA ARG A 7 67.83 45.13 -16.88
C ARG A 7 67.47 44.77 -15.45
N ARG A 8 66.53 45.53 -14.87
CA ARG A 8 65.86 45.26 -13.60
C ARG A 8 65.02 43.98 -13.76
N LEU A 9 65.19 43.02 -12.86
CA LEU A 9 64.31 41.87 -12.72
C LEU A 9 63.95 41.71 -11.24
N ALA A 10 62.75 42.13 -10.90
CA ALA A 10 62.00 41.62 -9.76
C ALA A 10 60.97 40.62 -10.31
N PRO A 11 60.76 39.48 -9.64
CA PRO A 11 59.39 39.06 -9.33
C PRO A 11 59.28 38.63 -7.85
N ALA A 12 58.38 39.25 -7.08
CA ALA A 12 56.99 38.80 -6.90
C ALA A 12 56.88 37.52 -6.06
N LEU A 13 56.94 37.71 -4.74
CA LEU A 13 56.49 36.74 -3.73
C LEU A 13 54.95 36.71 -3.77
N ALA A 14 54.37 35.98 -4.72
CA ALA A 14 52.93 35.82 -4.85
C ALA A 14 52.48 34.50 -4.19
N ALA A 15 51.51 34.62 -3.29
CA ALA A 15 50.93 33.59 -2.45
C ALA A 15 50.61 32.25 -3.16
N LEU A 16 51.22 31.17 -2.69
CA LEU A 16 50.68 29.81 -2.82
C LEU A 16 49.64 29.59 -1.70
N LEU A 17 48.48 30.22 -1.84
CA LEU A 17 47.22 29.80 -1.21
C LEU A 17 46.34 29.21 -2.31
N SER A 18 46.82 28.10 -2.88
CA SER A 18 46.09 27.31 -3.86
C SER A 18 44.92 26.61 -3.17
N LEU A 19 43.75 27.27 -3.20
CA LEU A 19 42.42 26.68 -3.33
C LEU A 19 42.28 25.25 -2.77
N LEU A 20 42.12 25.12 -1.45
CA LEU A 20 41.25 24.08 -0.90
C LEU A 20 39.82 24.42 -1.31
N ALA A 21 39.45 24.10 -2.54
CA ALA A 21 38.04 23.95 -2.86
C ALA A 21 37.48 22.90 -1.87
N PRO A 22 36.43 23.19 -1.09
CA PRO A 22 35.78 22.14 -0.34
C PRO A 22 35.38 21.10 -1.38
N ALA A 23 35.92 19.88 -1.27
CA ALA A 23 35.35 18.75 -1.95
C ALA A 23 33.87 18.77 -1.55
N ALA A 24 32.97 19.05 -2.50
CA ALA A 24 31.55 18.89 -2.26
C ALA A 24 31.42 17.47 -1.74
N ALA A 25 31.10 17.33 -0.44
CA ALA A 25 30.98 16.03 0.18
C ALA A 25 29.97 15.28 -0.68
N ALA A 26 30.42 14.22 -1.37
CA ALA A 26 29.55 13.43 -2.19
C ALA A 26 28.38 13.01 -1.31
N GLU A 27 27.18 13.51 -1.61
CA GLU A 27 26.01 13.21 -0.81
C GLU A 27 25.87 11.69 -0.74
N ARG A 28 25.78 11.14 0.47
CA ARG A 28 25.60 9.70 0.64
C ARG A 28 24.34 9.26 -0.12
N PRO A 29 24.34 8.07 -0.73
CA PRO A 29 23.15 7.54 -1.39
C PRO A 29 21.95 7.54 -0.45
N VAL A 30 20.77 7.86 -0.98
CA VAL A 30 19.51 7.68 -0.26
C VAL A 30 19.26 6.19 -0.13
N LYS A 31 19.06 5.69 1.09
CA LYS A 31 18.91 4.25 1.28
C LYS A 31 17.49 3.87 1.67
N ILE A 32 16.88 2.99 0.87
CA ILE A 32 15.50 2.51 1.02
C ILE A 32 15.54 1.05 1.42
N GLY A 33 14.79 0.69 2.46
CA GLY A 33 14.59 -0.68 2.91
C GLY A 33 13.16 -1.16 2.64
N VAL A 34 13.00 -2.19 1.82
CA VAL A 34 11.73 -2.92 1.69
C VAL A 34 11.70 -3.99 2.79
N LEU A 35 10.94 -3.74 3.85
CA LEU A 35 10.76 -4.69 4.96
C LEU A 35 9.39 -5.34 4.83
N ASN A 36 9.35 -6.62 4.47
CA ASN A 36 8.09 -7.32 4.24
C ASN A 36 8.15 -8.81 4.59
N ASP A 37 7.08 -9.53 4.24
CA ASP A 37 7.03 -10.98 4.31
C ASP A 37 7.51 -11.56 2.97
N MET A 38 8.60 -12.33 2.98
CA MET A 38 9.16 -12.95 1.76
C MET A 38 8.95 -14.46 1.69
N SER A 39 8.58 -15.09 2.81
CA SER A 39 8.53 -16.56 2.94
C SER A 39 7.22 -17.08 3.52
N GLY A 40 6.41 -16.21 4.11
CA GLY A 40 5.16 -16.54 4.76
C GLY A 40 3.92 -16.29 3.90
N PRO A 41 2.73 -16.26 4.54
CA PRO A 41 1.43 -16.21 3.86
C PRO A 41 1.19 -14.93 3.02
N TYR A 42 1.96 -13.86 3.25
CA TYR A 42 1.83 -12.62 2.51
C TYR A 42 2.89 -12.45 1.40
N ALA A 43 3.80 -13.41 1.22
CA ALA A 43 4.86 -13.34 0.21
C ALA A 43 4.35 -13.06 -1.22
N ASP A 44 3.18 -13.62 -1.57
CA ASP A 44 2.56 -13.41 -2.88
C ASP A 44 1.87 -12.04 -3.00
N TYR A 45 1.42 -11.46 -1.89
CA TYR A 45 0.82 -10.13 -1.88
C TYR A 45 1.87 -9.02 -1.87
N GLN A 46 3.06 -9.28 -1.33
CA GLN A 46 4.15 -8.32 -1.28
C GLN A 46 5.46 -8.97 -1.72
N GLY A 47 6.25 -9.48 -0.76
CA GLY A 47 7.50 -10.19 -0.96
C GLY A 47 8.42 -9.58 -2.02
N GLN A 48 8.90 -10.45 -2.91
CA GLN A 48 9.75 -10.05 -4.04
C GLN A 48 9.04 -9.08 -5.00
N GLY A 49 7.71 -9.14 -5.08
CA GLY A 49 6.92 -8.21 -5.88
C GLY A 49 7.11 -6.76 -5.45
N SER A 50 7.01 -6.47 -4.15
CA SER A 50 7.26 -5.13 -3.61
C SER A 50 8.69 -4.65 -3.88
N VAL A 51 9.68 -5.55 -3.82
CA VAL A 51 11.08 -5.21 -4.17
C VAL A 51 11.18 -4.80 -5.63
N ILE A 52 10.56 -5.54 -6.55
CA ILE A 52 10.51 -5.20 -7.98
C ILE A 52 9.83 -3.84 -8.19
N ALA A 53 8.71 -3.57 -7.51
CA ALA A 53 8.01 -2.29 -7.62
C ALA A 53 8.88 -1.12 -7.14
N ALA A 54 9.60 -1.26 -6.02
CA ALA A 54 10.54 -0.26 -5.54
C ALA A 54 11.70 -0.03 -6.54
N GLN A 55 12.25 -1.09 -7.12
CA GLN A 55 13.31 -0.99 -8.15
C GLN A 55 12.84 -0.21 -9.37
N LEU A 56 11.63 -0.49 -9.87
CA LEU A 56 11.07 0.23 -11.02
C LEU A 56 10.91 1.74 -10.73
N ALA A 57 10.49 2.10 -9.50
CA ALA A 57 10.37 3.50 -9.10
C ALA A 57 11.74 4.20 -9.01
N ILE A 58 12.74 3.52 -8.44
CA ILE A 58 14.12 4.04 -8.35
C ILE A 58 14.71 4.27 -9.74
N GLU A 59 14.50 3.34 -10.67
CA GLU A 59 14.99 3.48 -12.05
C GLU A 59 14.34 4.64 -12.80
N ASP A 60 13.04 4.85 -12.61
CA ASP A 60 12.34 5.96 -13.24
C ASP A 60 12.76 7.31 -12.64
N PHE A 61 12.98 7.35 -11.32
CA PHE A 61 13.56 8.52 -10.67
C PHE A 61 14.99 8.81 -11.15
N ALA A 62 15.84 7.80 -11.28
CA ALA A 62 17.23 7.97 -11.72
C ALA A 62 17.36 8.56 -13.14
N LYS A 63 16.35 8.36 -14.01
CA LYS A 63 16.28 9.01 -15.33
C LYS A 63 15.96 10.50 -15.24
N GLN A 64 15.27 10.92 -14.18
CA GLN A 64 14.82 12.30 -13.97
C GLN A 64 15.81 13.11 -13.12
N ALA A 65 16.46 12.47 -12.15
CA ALA A 65 17.34 13.09 -11.17
C ALA A 65 18.58 12.22 -10.89
N GLY A 66 19.74 12.85 -10.77
CA GLY A 66 21.04 12.17 -10.63
C GLY A 66 21.45 11.78 -9.20
N ARG A 67 20.52 11.65 -8.25
CA ARG A 67 20.87 11.28 -6.86
C ARG A 67 20.99 9.74 -6.74
N PRO A 68 22.11 9.19 -6.27
CA PRO A 68 22.24 7.74 -6.06
C PRO A 68 21.23 7.23 -5.02
N VAL A 69 20.61 6.09 -5.32
CA VAL A 69 19.67 5.41 -4.41
C VAL A 69 20.11 3.96 -4.23
N GLU A 70 20.21 3.52 -2.98
CA GLU A 70 20.47 2.14 -2.60
C GLU A 70 19.17 1.48 -2.12
N LEU A 71 18.91 0.26 -2.58
CA LEU A 71 17.79 -0.55 -2.14
C LEU A 71 18.29 -1.78 -1.36
N VAL A 72 17.80 -1.94 -0.14
CA VAL A 72 17.95 -3.17 0.65
C VAL A 72 16.58 -3.79 0.88
N SER A 73 16.53 -5.09 1.17
CA SER A 73 15.29 -5.77 1.50
C SER A 73 15.53 -6.87 2.54
N ALA A 74 14.52 -7.18 3.33
CA ALA A 74 14.60 -8.24 4.33
C ALA A 74 13.22 -8.81 4.68
N ASP A 75 13.23 -10.08 5.08
CA ASP A 75 12.06 -10.81 5.53
C ASP A 75 11.86 -10.68 7.05
N HIS A 76 10.75 -10.08 7.46
CA HIS A 76 10.38 -9.99 8.87
C HIS A 76 9.66 -11.26 9.40
N GLN A 77 9.36 -12.25 8.55
CA GLN A 77 8.77 -13.55 8.90
C GLN A 77 7.45 -13.45 9.69
N ASN A 78 6.65 -12.41 9.43
CA ASN A 78 5.49 -12.02 10.25
C ASN A 78 5.72 -11.96 11.78
N LYS A 79 6.94 -11.68 12.20
CA LYS A 79 7.34 -11.62 13.61
C LYS A 79 7.77 -10.21 13.99
N THR A 80 7.10 -9.63 14.99
CA THR A 80 7.27 -8.22 15.40
C THR A 80 8.67 -7.95 15.95
N ASP A 81 9.22 -8.87 16.74
CA ASP A 81 10.58 -8.81 17.27
C ASP A 81 11.64 -8.84 16.16
N ILE A 82 11.49 -9.72 15.18
CA ILE A 82 12.39 -9.80 14.01
C ILE A 82 12.32 -8.51 13.19
N GLY A 83 11.12 -8.07 12.81
CA GLY A 83 10.94 -6.85 12.03
C GLY A 83 11.48 -5.60 12.73
N ALA A 84 11.22 -5.45 14.04
CA ALA A 84 11.73 -4.33 14.83
C ALA A 84 13.27 -4.38 14.99
N SER A 85 13.85 -5.58 15.13
CA SER A 85 15.31 -5.76 15.19
C SER A 85 15.99 -5.36 13.88
N ILE A 86 15.44 -5.79 12.74
CA ILE A 86 15.93 -5.40 11.40
C ILE A 86 15.81 -3.88 11.20
N ALA A 87 14.64 -3.30 11.47
CA ALA A 87 14.41 -1.87 11.33
C ALA A 87 15.37 -1.03 12.20
N ARG A 88 15.61 -1.44 13.45
CA ARG A 88 16.55 -0.77 14.34
C ARG A 88 17.97 -0.81 13.79
N ARG A 89 18.46 -1.97 13.35
CA ARG A 89 19.78 -2.10 12.72
C ARG A 89 19.89 -1.24 11.47
N TRP A 90 18.86 -1.29 10.62
CA TRP A 90 18.80 -0.50 9.39
C TRP A 90 18.93 1.00 9.64
N PHE A 91 18.21 1.52 10.64
CA PHE A 91 18.28 2.94 10.99
C PHE A 91 19.57 3.31 11.73
N ASP A 92 20.04 2.48 12.67
CA ASP A 92 21.16 2.82 13.56
C ASP A 92 22.53 2.53 12.94
N GLN A 93 22.65 1.51 12.08
CA GLN A 93 23.94 0.99 11.60
C GLN A 93 24.06 1.10 10.07
N ASP A 94 23.01 0.73 9.32
CA ASP A 94 23.12 0.60 7.86
C ASP A 94 22.77 1.88 7.09
N GLY A 95 22.30 2.92 7.80
CA GLY A 95 22.01 4.24 7.25
C GLY A 95 20.73 4.30 6.40
N VAL A 96 19.76 3.41 6.63
CA VAL A 96 18.47 3.43 5.93
C VAL A 96 17.69 4.71 6.29
N ASP A 97 17.16 5.38 5.28
CA ASP A 97 16.40 6.62 5.41
C ASP A 97 14.89 6.40 5.37
N LEU A 98 14.46 5.42 4.57
CA LEU A 98 13.07 5.01 4.42
C LEU A 98 12.93 3.50 4.64
N ILE A 99 11.98 3.09 5.48
CA ILE A 99 11.41 1.74 5.43
C ILE A 99 10.04 1.80 4.77
N VAL A 100 9.80 0.93 3.79
CA VAL A 100 8.54 0.85 3.04
C VAL A 100 7.96 -0.57 3.08
N ASP A 101 6.64 -0.67 2.86
CA ASP A 101 5.82 -1.90 2.75
C ASP A 101 5.15 -2.35 4.06
N VAL A 102 5.83 -3.22 4.83
CA VAL A 102 5.46 -3.79 6.13
C VAL A 102 4.00 -4.27 6.24
N PRO A 103 3.65 -5.43 5.65
CA PRO A 103 2.27 -5.90 5.55
C PRO A 103 1.62 -6.32 6.86
N ASN A 104 2.40 -6.82 7.81
CA ASN A 104 1.87 -7.20 9.11
C ASN A 104 1.64 -5.95 9.98
N SER A 105 0.38 -5.70 10.35
CA SER A 105 0.00 -4.48 11.08
C SER A 105 0.71 -4.31 12.43
N ALA A 106 1.00 -5.40 13.15
CA ALA A 106 1.75 -5.32 14.41
C ALA A 106 3.22 -4.93 14.18
N VAL A 107 3.85 -5.51 13.14
CA VAL A 107 5.19 -5.13 12.71
C VAL A 107 5.21 -3.67 12.24
N ALA A 108 4.21 -3.24 11.47
CA ALA A 108 4.10 -1.87 10.95
C ALA A 108 4.03 -0.83 12.07
N LEU A 109 3.22 -1.07 13.11
CA LEU A 109 3.14 -0.18 14.27
C LEU A 109 4.47 -0.12 15.03
N ALA A 110 5.17 -1.25 15.19
CA ALA A 110 6.49 -1.27 15.82
C ALA A 110 7.54 -0.50 15.00
N VAL A 111 7.57 -0.68 13.68
CA VAL A 111 8.47 0.02 12.76
C VAL A 111 8.15 1.52 12.70
N ALA A 112 6.87 1.91 12.68
CA ALA A 112 6.44 3.30 12.71
C ALA A 112 6.92 4.02 13.98
N ASN A 113 6.83 3.36 15.14
CA ASN A 113 7.34 3.89 16.40
C ASN A 113 8.86 4.08 16.36
N LEU A 114 9.62 3.11 15.84
CA LEU A 114 11.07 3.24 15.66
C LEU A 114 11.42 4.38 14.68
N ALA A 115 10.71 4.51 13.56
CA ALA A 115 10.92 5.59 12.60
C ALA A 115 10.68 6.96 13.25
N ARG A 116 9.66 7.09 14.11
CA ARG A 116 9.40 8.30 14.89
C ARG A 116 10.53 8.64 15.88
N GLU A 117 11.03 7.64 16.61
CA GLU A 117 12.11 7.78 17.59
C GLU A 117 13.44 8.15 16.94
N LYS A 118 13.75 7.55 15.78
CA LYS A 118 15.01 7.72 15.06
C LYS A 118 14.97 8.87 14.03
N ASN A 119 13.84 9.57 13.93
CA ASN A 119 13.57 10.57 12.91
C ASN A 119 13.82 10.08 11.47
N LYS A 120 13.32 8.88 11.14
CA LYS A 120 13.38 8.27 9.81
C LYS A 120 12.00 8.21 9.17
N VAL A 121 11.92 7.87 7.89
CA VAL A 121 10.62 7.76 7.20
C VAL A 121 10.12 6.32 7.25
N PHE A 122 8.84 6.17 7.56
CA PHE A 122 8.10 4.92 7.37
C PHE A 122 6.93 5.15 6.41
N ILE A 123 6.83 4.33 5.36
CA ILE A 123 5.67 4.32 4.46
C ILE A 123 5.02 2.94 4.46
N GLY A 124 3.83 2.84 5.04
CA GLY A 124 3.03 1.61 5.00
C GLY A 124 2.26 1.50 3.69
N SER A 125 2.54 0.47 2.90
CA SER A 125 1.75 0.14 1.68
C SER A 125 0.97 -1.16 1.85
N GLY A 126 1.60 -2.17 2.46
CA GLY A 126 0.95 -3.44 2.79
C GLY A 126 0.23 -3.45 4.13
N ALA A 127 0.49 -2.49 5.02
CA ALA A 127 -0.12 -2.45 6.35
C ALA A 127 -1.63 -2.13 6.26
N GLY A 128 -2.47 -2.92 6.93
CA GLY A 128 -3.93 -2.73 6.89
C GLY A 128 -4.54 -1.95 8.05
N THR A 129 -3.84 -1.79 9.19
CA THR A 129 -4.43 -1.16 10.37
C THR A 129 -4.70 0.33 10.16
N ALA A 130 -5.92 0.78 10.45
CA ALA A 130 -6.29 2.19 10.41
C ALA A 130 -5.66 3.01 11.56
N GLU A 131 -4.99 2.37 12.52
CA GLU A 131 -4.30 3.04 13.63
C GLU A 131 -3.07 3.85 13.18
N LEU A 132 -2.42 3.46 12.07
CA LEU A 132 -1.26 4.16 11.50
C LEU A 132 -1.57 5.61 11.09
N THR A 133 -2.82 5.90 10.76
CA THR A 133 -3.35 7.25 10.49
C THR A 133 -4.48 7.60 11.46
N GLY A 134 -4.52 6.90 12.59
CA GLY A 134 -5.44 7.11 13.69
C GLY A 134 -4.68 7.51 14.95
N LYS A 135 -4.98 6.87 16.08
CA LYS A 135 -4.37 7.20 17.38
C LYS A 135 -2.85 7.02 17.41
N GLN A 136 -2.30 6.19 16.53
CA GLN A 136 -0.85 5.96 16.40
C GLN A 136 -0.22 6.71 15.21
N CYS A 137 -0.89 7.74 14.68
CA CYS A 137 -0.31 8.57 13.64
C CYS A 137 1.00 9.23 14.10
N SER A 138 1.89 9.50 13.13
CA SER A 138 3.24 9.97 13.39
C SER A 138 3.67 10.99 12.34
N PRO A 139 4.45 12.02 12.72
CA PRO A 139 4.99 12.98 11.75
C PRO A 139 6.06 12.37 10.83
N ASN A 140 6.47 11.12 11.11
CA ASN A 140 7.43 10.33 10.35
C ASN A 140 6.78 9.25 9.48
N THR A 141 5.44 9.18 9.47
CA THR A 141 4.69 8.08 8.82
C THR A 141 3.76 8.59 7.74
N VAL A 142 3.73 7.86 6.63
CA VAL A 142 2.70 7.97 5.59
C VAL A 142 2.08 6.58 5.40
N HIS A 143 0.76 6.52 5.26
CA HIS A 143 0.03 5.30 4.94
C HIS A 143 -0.57 5.44 3.54
N TRP A 144 -0.04 4.65 2.61
CA TRP A 144 -0.12 4.96 1.19
C TRP A 144 -1.33 4.40 0.47
N THR A 145 -1.67 3.13 0.72
CA THR A 145 -2.42 2.35 -0.28
C THR A 145 -3.84 2.02 0.13
N TYR A 146 -4.03 1.51 1.34
CA TYR A 146 -5.36 1.12 1.83
C TYR A 146 -5.36 1.13 3.35
N ASP A 147 -6.53 0.99 3.96
CA ASP A 147 -6.66 0.49 5.32
C ASP A 147 -7.96 -0.31 5.48
N THR A 148 -8.12 -0.94 6.64
CA THR A 148 -9.30 -1.71 7.02
C THR A 148 -10.58 -0.88 7.01
N TRP A 149 -10.51 0.41 7.38
CA TRP A 149 -11.66 1.30 7.34
C TRP A 149 -12.11 1.53 5.90
N SER A 150 -11.18 1.89 5.00
CA SER A 150 -11.51 2.20 3.60
C SER A 150 -12.01 1.00 2.83
N LEU A 151 -11.42 -0.20 3.05
CA LEU A 151 -11.93 -1.42 2.42
C LEU A 151 -13.34 -1.76 2.89
N GLY A 152 -13.59 -1.75 4.20
CA GLY A 152 -14.91 -2.07 4.75
C GLY A 152 -15.97 -1.04 4.36
N HIS A 153 -15.69 0.24 4.62
CA HIS A 153 -16.61 1.35 4.40
C HIS A 153 -16.88 1.57 2.91
N ALA A 154 -15.85 1.69 2.06
CA ALA A 154 -16.05 1.99 0.64
C ALA A 154 -16.78 0.86 -0.09
N LEU A 155 -16.51 -0.41 0.24
CA LEU A 155 -17.23 -1.54 -0.35
C LEU A 155 -18.70 -1.56 0.09
N ALA A 156 -18.94 -1.41 1.40
CA ALA A 156 -20.29 -1.35 1.96
C ALA A 156 -21.11 -0.22 1.30
N LYS A 157 -20.56 0.99 1.30
CA LYS A 157 -21.16 2.18 0.70
C LYS A 157 -21.54 1.96 -0.76
N ALA A 158 -20.58 1.50 -1.56
CA ALA A 158 -20.77 1.31 -2.99
C ALA A 158 -21.84 0.25 -3.29
N LEU A 159 -21.91 -0.82 -2.50
CA LEU A 159 -22.92 -1.89 -2.67
C LEU A 159 -24.31 -1.49 -2.16
N VAL A 160 -24.40 -0.74 -1.06
CA VAL A 160 -25.69 -0.21 -0.56
C VAL A 160 -26.28 0.78 -1.58
N GLN A 161 -25.45 1.62 -2.19
CA GLN A 161 -25.85 2.50 -3.31
C GLN A 161 -26.33 1.70 -4.55
N GLN A 162 -25.92 0.44 -4.68
CA GLN A 162 -26.41 -0.50 -5.70
C GLN A 162 -27.57 -1.38 -5.23
N GLY A 163 -28.20 -1.04 -4.11
CA GLY A 163 -29.37 -1.74 -3.57
C GLY A 163 -29.06 -2.94 -2.67
N GLY A 164 -27.79 -3.22 -2.34
CA GLY A 164 -27.41 -4.23 -1.35
C GLY A 164 -27.63 -3.73 0.08
N LYS A 165 -28.89 -3.62 0.51
CA LYS A 165 -29.28 -2.93 1.75
C LYS A 165 -29.25 -3.80 3.00
N SER A 166 -29.30 -5.12 2.85
CA SER A 166 -29.21 -6.07 3.96
C SER A 166 -27.99 -6.97 3.84
N TRP A 167 -27.23 -7.09 4.93
CA TRP A 167 -25.93 -7.77 4.94
C TRP A 167 -25.89 -8.92 5.95
N TYR A 168 -25.17 -9.98 5.62
CA TYR A 168 -24.75 -11.03 6.55
C TYR A 168 -23.24 -11.20 6.42
N PHE A 169 -22.53 -11.38 7.54
CA PHE A 169 -21.06 -11.49 7.50
C PHE A 169 -20.57 -12.91 7.80
N LEU A 170 -19.57 -13.36 7.04
CA LEU A 170 -18.70 -14.46 7.42
C LEU A 170 -17.38 -13.88 7.88
N THR A 171 -17.04 -14.07 9.16
CA THR A 171 -16.00 -13.26 9.79
C THR A 171 -14.97 -14.13 10.48
N ALA A 172 -13.71 -13.91 10.15
CA ALA A 172 -12.61 -14.57 10.84
C ALA A 172 -12.55 -14.11 12.31
N ASP A 173 -12.46 -15.05 13.25
CA ASP A 173 -12.61 -14.78 14.68
C ASP A 173 -11.33 -14.24 15.34
N TYR A 174 -10.84 -13.12 14.83
CA TYR A 174 -9.76 -12.34 15.42
C TYR A 174 -9.93 -10.86 15.08
N THR A 175 -9.06 -10.00 15.63
CA THR A 175 -9.21 -8.53 15.56
C THR A 175 -9.43 -8.02 14.13
N PHE A 176 -8.66 -8.49 13.16
CA PHE A 176 -8.79 -8.07 11.77
C PHE A 176 -10.18 -8.31 11.18
N GLY A 177 -10.74 -9.52 11.33
CA GLY A 177 -12.06 -9.84 10.78
C GLY A 177 -13.16 -9.01 11.46
N LYS A 178 -13.04 -8.81 12.77
CA LYS A 178 -13.96 -7.99 13.57
C LYS A 178 -13.92 -6.51 13.16
N ASP A 179 -12.74 -5.95 12.93
CA ASP A 179 -12.58 -4.57 12.49
C ASP A 179 -13.16 -4.33 11.08
N LEU A 180 -12.95 -5.30 10.18
CA LEU A 180 -13.43 -5.23 8.80
C LEU A 180 -14.96 -5.37 8.71
N GLU A 181 -15.54 -6.30 9.47
CA GLU A 181 -17.00 -6.36 9.66
C GLU A 181 -17.53 -5.07 10.27
N GLY A 182 -16.92 -4.59 11.37
CA GLY A 182 -17.37 -3.40 12.07
C GLY A 182 -17.46 -2.19 11.13
N SER A 183 -16.38 -1.95 10.38
CA SER A 183 -16.30 -0.85 9.40
C SER A 183 -17.38 -0.95 8.32
N ALA A 184 -17.63 -2.15 7.78
CA ALA A 184 -18.68 -2.36 6.78
C ALA A 184 -20.08 -2.23 7.39
N ALA A 185 -20.31 -2.83 8.55
CA ALA A 185 -21.59 -2.83 9.25
C ALA A 185 -22.02 -1.42 9.70
N GLU A 186 -21.08 -0.61 10.17
CA GLU A 186 -21.31 0.80 10.50
C GLU A 186 -21.81 1.57 9.27
N GLU A 187 -21.15 1.42 8.13
CA GLU A 187 -21.56 2.12 6.91
C GLU A 187 -22.90 1.61 6.36
N VAL A 188 -23.13 0.30 6.36
CA VAL A 188 -24.44 -0.26 5.99
C VAL A 188 -25.56 0.38 6.81
N LYS A 189 -25.37 0.52 8.13
CA LYS A 189 -26.37 1.14 9.02
C LYS A 189 -26.48 2.65 8.78
N ALA A 190 -25.37 3.36 8.60
CA ALA A 190 -25.35 4.80 8.33
C ALA A 190 -26.12 5.16 7.06
N MET A 191 -26.10 4.27 6.06
CA MET A 191 -26.85 4.41 4.81
C MET A 191 -28.31 3.89 4.87
N GLY A 192 -28.82 3.56 6.06
CA GLY A 192 -30.19 3.06 6.25
C GLY A 192 -30.40 1.59 5.85
N GLY A 193 -29.32 0.82 5.72
CA GLY A 193 -29.33 -0.63 5.57
C GLY A 193 -29.45 -1.37 6.90
N SER A 194 -29.38 -2.70 6.85
CA SER A 194 -29.47 -3.59 8.01
C SER A 194 -28.42 -4.70 7.97
N VAL A 195 -27.98 -5.14 9.15
CA VAL A 195 -27.12 -6.32 9.31
C VAL A 195 -27.96 -7.43 9.91
N LYS A 196 -28.21 -8.49 9.14
CA LYS A 196 -29.07 -9.63 9.50
C LYS A 196 -28.39 -10.64 10.41
N GLY A 197 -27.07 -10.57 10.54
CA GLY A 197 -26.29 -11.43 11.42
C GLY A 197 -24.86 -11.57 10.94
N ALA A 198 -24.11 -12.40 11.67
CA ALA A 198 -22.78 -12.81 11.27
C ALA A 198 -22.46 -14.19 11.84
N SER A 199 -21.69 -14.99 11.08
CA SER A 199 -21.10 -16.23 11.56
C SER A 199 -19.60 -16.04 11.74
N ARG A 200 -19.08 -16.51 12.87
CA ARG A 200 -17.64 -16.47 13.19
C ARG A 200 -17.01 -17.81 12.81
N HIS A 201 -15.86 -17.76 12.14
CA HIS A 201 -15.06 -18.93 11.82
C HIS A 201 -13.62 -18.78 12.34
N PRO A 202 -12.95 -19.87 12.78
CA PRO A 202 -11.52 -19.83 13.08
C PRO A 202 -10.69 -19.42 11.85
N LEU A 203 -9.50 -18.86 12.07
CA LEU A 203 -8.53 -18.65 11.01
C LEU A 203 -8.05 -19.99 10.43
N GLY A 204 -7.96 -20.09 9.10
CA GLY A 204 -7.52 -21.33 8.43
C GLY A 204 -8.63 -22.38 8.37
N THR A 205 -9.88 -21.93 8.25
CA THR A 205 -11.05 -22.80 8.11
C THR A 205 -11.02 -23.47 6.73
N ALA A 206 -11.10 -24.80 6.69
CA ALA A 206 -11.16 -25.56 5.45
C ALA A 206 -12.59 -25.76 4.94
N ASP A 207 -13.56 -25.91 5.85
CA ASP A 207 -14.98 -26.16 5.53
C ASP A 207 -15.85 -24.98 5.97
N PHE A 208 -16.46 -24.31 4.99
CA PHE A 208 -17.34 -23.16 5.15
C PHE A 208 -18.83 -23.50 4.99
N SER A 209 -19.18 -24.76 4.75
CA SER A 209 -20.54 -25.20 4.43
C SER A 209 -21.59 -24.69 5.41
N SER A 210 -21.41 -24.94 6.71
CA SER A 210 -22.36 -24.52 7.74
C SER A 210 -22.52 -23.00 7.83
N PHE A 211 -21.43 -22.24 7.69
CA PHE A 211 -21.45 -20.78 7.73
C PHE A 211 -22.16 -20.20 6.50
N LEU A 212 -21.89 -20.76 5.32
CA LEU A 212 -22.53 -20.37 4.06
C LEU A 212 -24.02 -20.67 4.08
N LEU A 213 -24.45 -21.81 4.61
CA LEU A 213 -25.87 -22.15 4.75
C LEU A 213 -26.60 -21.21 5.73
N GLN A 214 -25.96 -20.79 6.83
CA GLN A 214 -26.51 -19.77 7.72
C GLN A 214 -26.64 -18.41 7.03
N ALA A 215 -25.61 -17.99 6.30
CA ALA A 215 -25.64 -16.76 5.51
C ALA A 215 -26.72 -16.81 4.42
N GLN A 216 -26.92 -17.97 3.81
CA GLN A 216 -27.98 -18.21 2.84
C GLN A 216 -29.38 -18.09 3.45
N GLY A 217 -29.60 -18.78 4.57
CA GLY A 217 -30.86 -18.76 5.30
C GLY A 217 -31.25 -17.39 5.83
N SER A 218 -30.29 -16.47 6.01
CA SER A 218 -30.59 -15.08 6.40
C SER A 218 -31.36 -14.28 5.34
N GLY A 219 -31.25 -14.67 4.07
CA GLY A 219 -31.82 -13.93 2.94
C GLY A 219 -31.30 -12.49 2.83
N ALA A 220 -30.09 -12.20 3.31
CA ALA A 220 -29.45 -10.89 3.14
C ALA A 220 -29.14 -10.62 1.65
N ASP A 221 -29.23 -9.37 1.19
CA ASP A 221 -28.87 -9.01 -0.19
C ASP A 221 -27.38 -9.26 -0.48
N VAL A 222 -26.53 -9.10 0.54
CA VAL A 222 -25.07 -9.23 0.46
C VAL A 222 -24.56 -10.18 1.55
N ILE A 223 -23.64 -11.08 1.16
CA ILE A 223 -22.79 -11.83 2.07
C ILE A 223 -21.39 -11.21 2.04
N GLY A 224 -21.02 -10.53 3.12
CA GLY A 224 -19.69 -9.93 3.30
C GLY A 224 -18.71 -10.95 3.87
N LEU A 225 -17.62 -11.22 3.14
CA LEU A 225 -16.54 -12.09 3.59
C LEU A 225 -15.50 -11.25 4.33
N ALA A 226 -15.69 -11.10 5.65
CA ALA A 226 -14.80 -10.37 6.55
C ALA A 226 -13.63 -11.27 7.00
N ASN A 227 -12.91 -11.77 5.99
CA ASN A 227 -11.72 -12.62 6.11
C ASN A 227 -10.75 -12.28 4.96
N ALA A 228 -9.67 -13.05 4.82
CA ALA A 228 -8.66 -12.82 3.77
C ALA A 228 -8.00 -14.14 3.36
N GLY A 229 -7.24 -14.12 2.27
CA GLY A 229 -6.36 -15.23 1.89
C GLY A 229 -7.09 -16.54 1.60
N ASP A 230 -6.58 -17.62 2.19
CA ASP A 230 -7.13 -18.97 1.96
C ASP A 230 -8.56 -19.13 2.51
N ASP A 231 -8.91 -18.45 3.60
CA ASP A 231 -10.28 -18.45 4.14
C ASP A 231 -11.26 -17.86 3.12
N THR A 232 -10.92 -16.72 2.49
CA THR A 232 -11.73 -16.14 1.41
C THR A 232 -11.79 -17.08 0.21
N SER A 233 -10.66 -17.70 -0.14
CA SER A 233 -10.57 -18.62 -1.27
C SER A 233 -11.46 -19.86 -1.09
N ASN A 234 -11.42 -20.47 0.09
CA ASN A 234 -12.24 -21.63 0.44
C ASN A 234 -13.73 -21.26 0.53
N ALA A 235 -14.06 -20.14 1.16
CA ALA A 235 -15.42 -19.65 1.25
C ALA A 235 -16.03 -19.39 -0.14
N LEU A 236 -15.28 -18.78 -1.07
CA LEU A 236 -15.75 -18.51 -2.43
C LEU A 236 -15.94 -19.79 -3.26
N LYS A 237 -14.99 -20.74 -3.18
CA LYS A 237 -15.12 -22.04 -3.85
C LYS A 237 -16.39 -22.77 -3.41
N GLN A 238 -16.61 -22.87 -2.11
CA GLN A 238 -17.79 -23.54 -1.57
C GLN A 238 -19.07 -22.76 -1.82
N ALA A 239 -19.05 -21.42 -1.78
CA ALA A 239 -20.21 -20.61 -2.15
C ALA A 239 -20.65 -20.87 -3.60
N ALA A 240 -19.70 -21.11 -4.51
CA ALA A 240 -20.00 -21.50 -5.88
C ALA A 240 -20.54 -22.94 -5.97
N GLU A 241 -20.02 -23.88 -5.18
CA GLU A 241 -20.54 -25.27 -5.10
C GLU A 241 -21.98 -25.31 -4.59
N PHE A 242 -22.33 -24.46 -3.62
CA PHE A 242 -23.70 -24.33 -3.08
C PHE A 242 -24.62 -23.46 -3.95
N GLY A 243 -24.11 -22.81 -5.00
CA GLY A 243 -24.92 -21.94 -5.86
C GLY A 243 -25.46 -20.68 -5.16
N ILE A 244 -24.71 -20.12 -4.20
CA ILE A 244 -25.13 -18.94 -3.41
C ILE A 244 -25.33 -17.72 -4.32
N ALA A 245 -24.41 -17.50 -5.26
CA ALA A 245 -24.51 -16.47 -6.30
C ALA A 245 -25.36 -17.02 -7.47
N PRO A 246 -26.69 -16.82 -7.45
CA PRO A 246 -27.29 -15.57 -7.94
C PRO A 246 -28.28 -14.91 -6.97
N ALA A 247 -28.61 -15.57 -5.86
CA ALA A 247 -29.63 -15.09 -4.92
C ALA A 247 -29.09 -13.97 -4.01
N GLN A 248 -27.80 -14.03 -3.66
CA GLN A 248 -27.14 -13.05 -2.80
C GLN A 248 -25.81 -12.65 -3.41
N ARG A 249 -25.48 -11.36 -3.30
CA ARG A 249 -24.21 -10.83 -3.81
C ARG A 249 -23.11 -11.21 -2.84
N LEU A 250 -22.01 -11.76 -3.35
CA LEU A 250 -20.82 -12.02 -2.55
C LEU A 250 -19.91 -10.78 -2.59
N ALA A 251 -19.46 -10.33 -1.42
CA ALA A 251 -18.55 -9.20 -1.28
C ALA A 251 -17.27 -9.66 -0.58
N GLY A 252 -16.17 -9.71 -1.34
CA GLY A 252 -14.84 -9.99 -0.79
C GLY A 252 -14.26 -8.72 -0.19
N LEU A 253 -14.29 -8.60 1.14
CA LEU A 253 -13.75 -7.41 1.81
C LEU A 253 -12.22 -7.33 1.69
N ILE A 254 -11.54 -8.48 1.58
CA ILE A 254 -10.19 -8.61 1.02
C ILE A 254 -10.14 -9.79 0.04
N LEU A 255 -10.21 -9.48 -1.25
CA LEU A 255 -9.93 -10.41 -2.34
C LEU A 255 -9.02 -9.71 -3.35
N ASN A 256 -7.85 -10.29 -3.60
CA ASN A 256 -6.80 -9.66 -4.39
C ASN A 256 -6.58 -10.41 -5.72
N ILE A 257 -5.98 -9.72 -6.69
CA ILE A 257 -5.66 -10.28 -8.00
C ILE A 257 -4.77 -11.53 -7.90
N THR A 258 -3.92 -11.60 -6.88
CA THR A 258 -3.02 -12.72 -6.63
C THR A 258 -3.75 -14.00 -6.20
N ASN A 259 -4.98 -13.91 -5.69
CA ASN A 259 -5.80 -15.08 -5.38
C ASN A 259 -6.42 -15.71 -6.63
N MET A 260 -6.63 -14.90 -7.66
CA MET A 260 -7.48 -15.26 -8.80
C MET A 260 -6.97 -16.44 -9.63
N PRO A 261 -5.65 -16.64 -9.84
CA PRO A 261 -5.14 -17.84 -10.51
C PRO A 261 -5.54 -19.14 -9.79
N ALA A 262 -5.56 -19.16 -8.45
CA ALA A 262 -5.90 -20.33 -7.65
C ALA A 262 -7.42 -20.55 -7.48
N LEU A 263 -8.19 -19.47 -7.58
CA LEU A 263 -9.66 -19.49 -7.48
C LEU A 263 -10.34 -19.77 -8.81
N GLY A 264 -9.90 -19.10 -9.87
CA GLY A 264 -10.52 -19.10 -11.19
C GLY A 264 -11.86 -18.35 -11.24
N LEU A 265 -12.25 -17.92 -12.45
CA LEU A 265 -13.49 -17.16 -12.65
C LEU A 265 -14.76 -18.00 -12.45
N LYS A 266 -14.69 -19.33 -12.60
CA LYS A 266 -15.85 -20.20 -12.37
C LYS A 266 -16.36 -20.09 -10.92
N ALA A 267 -15.44 -20.08 -9.95
CA ALA A 267 -15.76 -20.00 -8.53
C ALA A 267 -16.03 -18.57 -8.03
N THR A 268 -15.60 -17.56 -8.79
CA THR A 268 -15.56 -16.18 -8.30
C THR A 268 -16.42 -15.22 -9.08
N GLN A 269 -16.98 -15.57 -10.25
CA GLN A 269 -17.78 -14.67 -11.09
C GLN A 269 -18.86 -13.92 -10.31
N GLY A 270 -18.97 -12.60 -10.53
CA GLY A 270 -19.95 -11.75 -9.86
C GLY A 270 -19.63 -11.37 -8.41
N VAL A 271 -18.47 -11.74 -7.86
CA VAL A 271 -17.99 -11.29 -6.56
C VAL A 271 -17.54 -9.83 -6.66
N TYR A 272 -18.04 -9.00 -5.75
CA TYR A 272 -17.69 -7.59 -5.64
C TYR A 272 -16.50 -7.38 -4.71
N ILE A 273 -15.62 -6.46 -5.09
CA ILE A 273 -14.48 -6.00 -4.29
C ILE A 273 -14.35 -4.49 -4.40
N VAL A 274 -13.67 -3.87 -3.45
CA VAL A 274 -13.14 -2.52 -3.59
C VAL A 274 -11.62 -2.56 -3.51
N THR A 275 -10.93 -1.89 -4.43
CA THR A 275 -9.47 -1.80 -4.43
C THR A 275 -9.05 -0.48 -5.04
N PRO A 276 -7.93 0.12 -4.61
CA PRO A 276 -7.45 1.37 -5.20
C PRO A 276 -6.69 1.17 -6.51
N TYR A 277 -6.44 -0.07 -6.92
CA TYR A 277 -5.66 -0.35 -8.12
C TYR A 277 -6.04 -1.69 -8.74
N TYR A 278 -6.11 -1.71 -10.06
CA TYR A 278 -6.15 -2.91 -10.86
C TYR A 278 -5.32 -2.67 -12.12
N TRP A 279 -4.57 -3.69 -12.54
CA TRP A 279 -3.55 -3.53 -13.57
C TRP A 279 -4.10 -3.03 -14.91
N ASP A 280 -5.36 -3.35 -15.23
CA ASP A 280 -6.02 -2.98 -16.48
C ASP A 280 -7.01 -1.79 -16.33
N LEU A 281 -6.86 -0.94 -15.31
CA LEU A 281 -7.73 0.24 -15.13
C LEU A 281 -7.54 1.30 -16.21
N ASN A 282 -6.29 1.61 -16.58
CA ASN A 282 -5.95 2.64 -17.54
C ASN A 282 -4.59 2.36 -18.21
N ASP A 283 -4.15 3.25 -19.12
CA ASP A 283 -2.88 3.06 -19.84
C ASP A 283 -1.66 3.09 -18.92
N GLY A 284 -1.68 3.93 -17.86
CA GLY A 284 -0.61 4.01 -16.88
C GLY A 284 -0.49 2.75 -16.04
N THR A 285 -1.61 2.19 -15.55
CA THR A 285 -1.62 0.93 -14.81
C THR A 285 -1.13 -0.23 -15.68
N ARG A 286 -1.54 -0.27 -16.96
CA ARG A 286 -1.08 -1.28 -17.93
C ARG A 286 0.42 -1.19 -18.20
N ALA A 287 0.93 0.02 -18.41
CA ALA A 287 2.35 0.25 -18.68
C ALA A 287 3.24 -0.17 -17.50
N PHE A 288 2.85 0.19 -16.27
CA PHE A 288 3.52 -0.26 -15.06
C PHE A 288 3.45 -1.79 -14.92
N ALA A 289 2.27 -2.37 -15.06
CA ALA A 289 2.05 -3.80 -14.90
C ALA A 289 2.84 -4.65 -15.90
N ALA A 290 2.97 -4.20 -17.15
CA ALA A 290 3.78 -4.89 -18.16
C ALA A 290 5.27 -4.95 -17.76
N ARG A 291 5.84 -3.84 -17.27
CA ARG A 291 7.23 -3.80 -16.80
C ARG A 291 7.42 -4.66 -15.54
N TYR A 292 6.46 -4.61 -14.63
CA TYR A 292 6.44 -5.43 -13.43
C TYR A 292 6.42 -6.92 -13.77
N ALA A 293 5.46 -7.36 -14.60
CA ALA A 293 5.28 -8.75 -14.98
C ALA A 293 6.49 -9.31 -15.77
N ALA A 294 7.18 -8.46 -16.53
CA ALA A 294 8.42 -8.85 -17.22
C ALA A 294 9.57 -9.20 -16.24
N ARG A 295 9.56 -8.64 -15.03
CA ARG A 295 10.57 -8.91 -13.98
C ARG A 295 10.13 -9.91 -12.94
N HIS A 296 8.83 -10.08 -12.77
CA HIS A 296 8.29 -10.99 -11.78
C HIS A 296 8.55 -12.44 -12.20
N PRO A 297 9.14 -13.31 -11.34
CA PRO A 297 9.53 -14.67 -11.73
C PRO A 297 8.39 -15.55 -12.26
N ARG A 298 7.14 -15.24 -11.86
CA ARG A 298 5.92 -15.93 -12.30
C ARG A 298 5.10 -15.17 -13.34
N HIS A 299 5.63 -14.08 -13.90
CA HIS A 299 4.87 -13.17 -14.78
C HIS A 299 3.53 -12.75 -14.19
N ALA A 300 3.51 -12.51 -12.86
CA ALA A 300 2.31 -12.11 -12.16
C ALA A 300 2.02 -10.63 -12.41
N MET A 301 0.74 -10.27 -12.48
CA MET A 301 0.33 -8.88 -12.47
C MET A 301 0.45 -8.31 -11.05
N PRO A 302 0.86 -7.04 -10.90
CA PRO A 302 0.96 -6.42 -9.59
C PRO A 302 -0.43 -6.25 -8.97
N ASN A 303 -0.48 -6.32 -7.65
CA ASN A 303 -1.64 -5.88 -6.90
C ASN A 303 -1.54 -4.42 -6.45
N ASP A 304 -2.57 -3.96 -5.75
CA ASP A 304 -2.62 -2.63 -5.15
C ASP A 304 -1.46 -2.31 -4.22
N MET A 305 -1.11 -3.22 -3.32
CA MET A 305 -0.02 -3.01 -2.35
C MET A 305 1.33 -2.83 -3.05
N GLN A 306 1.64 -3.68 -4.05
CA GLN A 306 2.86 -3.60 -4.85
C GLN A 306 2.89 -2.35 -5.73
N ALA A 307 1.76 -2.00 -6.38
CA ALA A 307 1.62 -0.74 -7.11
C ALA A 307 1.81 0.47 -6.19
N GLY A 308 1.28 0.39 -4.96
CA GLY A 308 1.47 1.38 -3.90
C GLY A 308 2.93 1.62 -3.55
N ILE A 309 3.77 0.58 -3.54
CA ILE A 309 5.22 0.73 -3.32
C ILE A 309 5.85 1.59 -4.41
N TYR A 310 5.54 1.32 -5.69
CA TYR A 310 6.09 2.08 -6.80
C TYR A 310 5.76 3.58 -6.65
N SER A 311 4.47 3.89 -6.46
CA SER A 311 3.97 5.26 -6.30
C SER A 311 4.53 5.95 -5.05
N ALA A 312 4.59 5.25 -3.91
CA ALA A 312 5.15 5.77 -2.66
C ALA A 312 6.63 6.12 -2.76
N VAL A 313 7.43 5.23 -3.35
CA VAL A 313 8.88 5.43 -3.51
C VAL A 313 9.16 6.56 -4.47
N GLU A 314 8.42 6.65 -5.58
CA GLU A 314 8.55 7.76 -6.52
C GLU A 314 8.26 9.11 -5.85
N HIS A 315 7.17 9.21 -5.08
CA HIS A 315 6.81 10.44 -4.35
C HIS A 315 7.81 10.78 -3.25
N TYR A 316 8.30 9.79 -2.52
CA TYR A 316 9.34 9.96 -1.52
C TYR A 316 10.63 10.54 -2.13
N LEU A 317 11.10 9.99 -3.26
CA LEU A 317 12.32 10.46 -3.92
C LEU A 317 12.17 11.87 -4.50
N LYS A 318 10.99 12.22 -5.02
CA LYS A 318 10.63 13.61 -5.36
C LYS A 318 10.76 14.52 -4.14
N ALA A 319 10.22 14.13 -2.98
CA ALA A 319 10.27 14.94 -1.76
C ALA A 319 11.69 15.11 -1.23
N VAL A 320 12.48 14.03 -1.23
CA VAL A 320 13.89 14.01 -0.84
C VAL A 320 14.74 14.99 -1.66
N SER A 321 14.36 15.25 -2.91
CA SER A 321 15.05 16.20 -3.79
C SER A 321 14.76 17.68 -3.45
N THR A 322 13.78 17.94 -2.57
CA THR A 322 13.38 19.29 -2.15
C THR A 322 13.88 19.67 -0.76
N VAL A 323 14.40 18.69 0.01
CA VAL A 323 14.90 18.89 1.37
C VAL A 323 16.43 18.89 1.40
N LYS A 324 17.00 19.48 2.45
CA LYS A 324 18.46 19.55 2.65
C LYS A 324 19.07 18.18 2.93
N GLU A 325 18.41 17.37 3.76
CA GLU A 325 18.94 16.10 4.24
C GLU A 325 17.89 15.00 4.12
N ALA A 326 18.18 13.96 3.33
CA ALA A 326 17.30 12.79 3.21
C ALA A 326 17.12 12.04 4.55
N GLY A 327 18.06 12.21 5.48
CA GLY A 327 18.04 11.59 6.79
C GLY A 327 17.11 12.25 7.81
N ASP A 328 16.56 13.44 7.51
CA ASP A 328 15.57 14.11 8.36
C ASP A 328 14.15 13.67 7.96
N GLY A 329 13.69 12.57 8.56
CA GLY A 329 12.43 11.95 8.18
C GLY A 329 11.22 12.87 8.37
N ARG A 330 11.21 13.73 9.40
CA ARG A 330 10.12 14.71 9.61
C ARG A 330 10.11 15.75 8.50
N ALA A 331 11.25 16.28 8.11
CA ALA A 331 11.33 17.24 7.00
C ALA A 331 10.88 16.59 5.69
N VAL A 332 11.31 15.36 5.41
CA VAL A 332 10.90 14.63 4.20
C VAL A 332 9.39 14.39 4.20
N VAL A 333 8.80 13.90 5.30
CA VAL A 333 7.34 13.65 5.37
C VAL A 333 6.55 14.96 5.29
N ALA A 334 7.05 16.05 5.87
CA ALA A 334 6.43 17.37 5.71
C ALA A 334 6.45 17.83 4.24
N ALA A 335 7.58 17.64 3.54
CA ALA A 335 7.69 17.91 2.11
C ALA A 335 6.73 17.02 1.29
N MET A 336 6.65 15.72 1.60
CA MET A 336 5.69 14.80 0.97
C MET A 336 4.25 15.27 1.13
N LYS A 337 3.87 15.80 2.30
CA LYS A 337 2.52 16.35 2.58
C LYS A 337 2.25 17.67 1.87
N ALA A 338 3.26 18.51 1.69
CA ALA A 338 3.13 19.80 1.02
C ALA A 338 2.99 19.67 -0.52
N MET A 339 3.49 18.57 -1.09
CA MET A 339 3.37 18.29 -2.52
C MET A 339 2.09 17.52 -2.84
N PRO A 340 1.39 17.86 -3.94
CA PRO A 340 0.33 16.97 -4.46
C PRO A 340 0.95 15.63 -4.87
N THR A 341 0.20 14.54 -4.70
CA THR A 341 0.57 13.26 -5.31
C THR A 341 -0.06 13.22 -6.70
N ASP A 342 0.72 12.91 -7.73
CA ASP A 342 0.20 12.67 -9.07
C ASP A 342 1.15 11.71 -9.78
N ASP A 343 0.61 10.56 -10.16
CA ASP A 343 1.35 9.50 -10.84
C ASP A 343 0.45 8.74 -11.83
N PRO A 344 1.01 8.03 -12.81
CA PRO A 344 0.22 7.35 -13.84
C PRO A 344 -0.67 6.21 -13.33
N ILE A 345 -0.50 5.72 -12.10
CA ILE A 345 -1.18 4.51 -11.60
C ILE A 345 -2.30 4.80 -10.59
N PHE A 346 -2.15 5.82 -9.74
CA PHE A 346 -3.16 6.29 -8.80
C PHE A 346 -3.74 7.66 -9.17
N GLY A 347 -3.12 8.38 -10.10
CA GLY A 347 -3.57 9.71 -10.52
C GLY A 347 -3.42 10.79 -9.43
N PRO A 348 -4.15 11.92 -9.56
CA PRO A 348 -4.03 13.04 -8.64
C PRO A 348 -4.58 12.71 -7.25
N GLY A 349 -3.92 13.25 -6.23
CA GLY A 349 -4.26 13.07 -4.83
C GLY A 349 -3.44 13.95 -3.90
N ARG A 350 -3.48 13.65 -2.60
CA ARG A 350 -2.69 14.35 -1.57
C ARG A 350 -2.44 13.47 -0.36
N ILE A 351 -1.44 13.82 0.43
CA ILE A 351 -1.25 13.23 1.76
C ILE A 351 -1.87 14.16 2.79
N ARG A 352 -2.78 13.61 3.59
CA ARG A 352 -3.49 14.29 4.66
C ARG A 352 -2.60 14.49 5.89
N GLU A 353 -3.03 15.37 6.78
CA GLU A 353 -2.34 15.78 7.99
C GLU A 353 -1.98 14.60 8.90
N ASP A 354 -2.86 13.60 9.00
CA ASP A 354 -2.67 12.35 9.73
C ASP A 354 -1.72 11.34 9.06
N GLY A 355 -1.22 11.65 7.86
CA GLY A 355 -0.33 10.78 7.08
C GLY A 355 -1.07 9.88 6.08
N ARG A 356 -2.39 9.96 5.94
CA ARG A 356 -3.14 9.17 4.95
C ARG A 356 -2.96 9.76 3.54
N LYS A 357 -2.45 8.98 2.60
CA LYS A 357 -2.54 9.32 1.16
C LYS A 357 -3.98 9.08 0.69
N LEU A 358 -4.60 10.11 0.11
CA LEU A 358 -5.95 10.07 -0.42
C LEU A 358 -5.93 9.83 -1.93
N HIS A 359 -6.77 8.91 -2.38
CA HIS A 359 -6.98 8.57 -3.79
C HIS A 359 -8.35 7.91 -3.96
N PRO A 360 -8.93 7.89 -5.17
CA PRO A 360 -10.13 7.11 -5.41
C PRO A 360 -9.88 5.62 -5.12
N MET A 361 -10.98 4.93 -4.80
CA MET A 361 -11.06 3.48 -4.81
C MET A 361 -11.99 3.04 -5.94
N TYR A 362 -11.90 1.79 -6.37
CA TYR A 362 -12.70 1.26 -7.48
C TYR A 362 -13.54 0.09 -7.00
N LEU A 363 -14.86 0.20 -7.13
CA LEU A 363 -15.74 -0.97 -7.01
C LEU A 363 -15.57 -1.78 -8.29
N LEU A 364 -15.07 -3.00 -8.14
CA LEU A 364 -14.91 -3.96 -9.22
C LEU A 364 -15.81 -5.17 -8.95
N THR A 365 -16.13 -5.89 -10.02
CA THR A 365 -16.66 -7.24 -9.93
C THR A 365 -15.77 -8.18 -10.71
N THR A 366 -15.67 -9.42 -10.27
CA THR A 366 -15.04 -10.49 -11.05
C THR A 366 -15.84 -10.75 -12.33
N LYS A 367 -15.12 -11.02 -13.42
CA LYS A 367 -15.66 -11.34 -14.73
C LYS A 367 -16.32 -12.71 -14.74
N THR A 368 -17.20 -12.95 -15.71
CA THR A 368 -17.53 -14.33 -16.11
C THR A 368 -16.37 -14.92 -16.93
N PRO A 369 -16.25 -16.26 -17.03
CA PRO A 369 -15.25 -16.87 -17.93
C PRO A 369 -15.33 -16.37 -19.38
N ALA A 370 -16.53 -16.04 -19.88
CA ALA A 370 -16.74 -15.56 -21.24
C ALA A 370 -16.30 -14.10 -21.46
N GLU A 371 -16.20 -13.29 -20.40
CA GLU A 371 -15.76 -11.90 -20.47
C GLU A 371 -14.23 -11.74 -20.42
N SER A 372 -13.52 -12.77 -19.95
CA SER A 372 -12.07 -12.74 -19.79
C SER A 372 -11.35 -12.89 -21.13
N LYS A 373 -10.37 -12.02 -21.37
CA LYS A 373 -9.57 -12.00 -22.61
C LYS A 373 -8.24 -12.74 -22.49
N GLY A 374 -7.92 -13.32 -21.33
CA GLY A 374 -6.67 -14.03 -21.11
C GLY A 374 -6.23 -14.09 -19.65
N GLY A 375 -4.97 -14.47 -19.43
CA GLY A 375 -4.39 -14.53 -18.09
C GLY A 375 -4.47 -13.19 -17.37
N TRP A 376 -4.75 -13.22 -16.07
CA TRP A 376 -4.87 -12.04 -15.20
C TRP A 376 -6.04 -11.10 -15.49
N ASP A 377 -6.83 -11.34 -16.54
CA ASP A 377 -8.02 -10.55 -16.84
C ASP A 377 -9.24 -11.03 -16.03
N TYR A 378 -9.28 -10.62 -14.77
CA TYR A 378 -10.20 -11.18 -13.77
C TYR A 378 -11.28 -10.22 -13.30
N PHE A 379 -11.04 -8.90 -13.32
CA PHE A 379 -11.97 -7.92 -12.80
C PHE A 379 -12.47 -6.98 -13.90
N LYS A 380 -13.68 -6.44 -13.72
CA LYS A 380 -14.22 -5.34 -14.52
C LYS A 380 -14.70 -4.21 -13.60
N PRO A 381 -14.48 -2.94 -14.00
CA PRO A 381 -14.93 -1.80 -13.21
C PRO A 381 -16.45 -1.71 -13.20
N VAL A 382 -16.99 -1.37 -12.04
CA VAL A 382 -18.42 -1.09 -11.85
C VAL A 382 -18.63 0.40 -11.61
N ARG A 383 -17.85 0.98 -10.69
CA ARG A 383 -17.83 2.43 -10.46
C ARG A 383 -16.55 2.86 -9.74
N THR A 384 -16.27 4.16 -9.83
CA THR A 384 -15.30 4.82 -8.95
C THR A 384 -15.98 5.23 -7.64
N VAL A 385 -15.27 5.07 -6.52
CA VAL A 385 -15.58 5.65 -5.22
C VAL A 385 -14.63 6.84 -5.02
N PRO A 386 -15.14 8.08 -5.04
CA PRO A 386 -14.32 9.27 -4.84
C PRO A 386 -13.52 9.22 -3.53
N ALA A 387 -12.37 9.89 -3.46
CA ALA A 387 -11.49 9.83 -2.30
C ALA A 387 -12.18 10.33 -1.02
N GLU A 388 -12.95 11.40 -1.12
CA GLU A 388 -13.75 11.97 -0.02
C GLU A 388 -14.80 11.01 0.56
N GLU A 389 -15.23 10.02 -0.22
CA GLU A 389 -16.15 8.96 0.22
C GLU A 389 -15.44 7.68 0.67
N ALA A 390 -14.21 7.47 0.19
CA ALA A 390 -13.47 6.22 0.38
C ALA A 390 -12.68 6.16 1.69
N TRP A 391 -12.34 7.30 2.28
CA TRP A 391 -11.41 7.37 3.42
C TRP A 391 -12.05 7.93 4.68
N ARG A 392 -11.59 7.43 5.83
CA ARG A 392 -12.11 7.82 7.14
C ARG A 392 -12.05 9.33 7.30
N PRO A 393 -13.13 10.03 7.68
CA PRO A 393 -13.09 11.44 7.96
C PRO A 393 -11.97 11.78 8.95
N LEU A 394 -11.26 12.90 8.72
CA LEU A 394 -10.09 13.28 9.52
C LEU A 394 -10.43 13.42 11.01
N SER A 395 -11.63 13.92 11.32
CA SER A 395 -12.17 14.10 12.66
C SER A 395 -12.45 12.79 13.41
N GLU A 396 -12.55 11.66 12.72
CA GLU A 396 -12.91 10.35 13.30
C GLU A 396 -11.68 9.47 13.56
N GLY A 397 -10.49 9.89 13.14
CA GLY A 397 -9.27 9.09 13.29
C GLY A 397 -8.63 9.15 14.68
N GLY A 398 -8.90 10.19 15.46
CA GLY A 398 -8.25 10.39 16.77
C GLY A 398 -6.74 10.61 16.69
N CYS A 399 -6.23 11.10 15.55
CA CYS A 399 -4.82 11.36 15.34
C CYS A 399 -4.36 12.60 16.14
N PRO A 400 -3.41 12.48 17.08
CA PRO A 400 -2.95 13.61 17.90
C PRO A 400 -2.25 14.73 17.13
N LEU A 401 -1.89 14.52 15.85
CA LEU A 401 -1.31 15.56 15.00
C LEU A 401 -2.36 16.49 14.38
N VAL A 402 -3.62 16.06 14.39
CA VAL A 402 -4.75 16.85 13.91
C VAL A 402 -5.26 17.66 15.09
N LYS A 403 -5.02 18.97 15.07
CA LYS A 403 -5.67 19.87 16.02
C LYS A 403 -7.15 19.98 15.63
N GLY A 404 -8.04 19.75 16.59
CA GLY A 404 -9.49 19.93 16.42
C GLY A 404 -9.89 21.38 16.20
#